data_AF-A0A4U0WV18-F1
#
_entry.id   AF-A0A4U0WV18-F1
#
_cell.length_a   1.000
_cell.length_b   1.000
_cell.length_c   1.000
_cell.angle_alpha   90.00
_cell.angle_beta   90.00
_cell.angle_gamma   90.00
#
_symmetry.space_group_name_H-M   'P 1'
#
loop_
_entity.id
_entity.type
_entity.pdbx_description
1 polymer ?
#
loop_
_entity_poly.entity_id
_entity_poly.type
_entity_poly.pdbx_seq_one_letter_code
_entity_poly.pdbx_strand_id
1 'polypeptide(L)'
;MPSMEMLLTWVVRVDAVFLGAHLEAYIKLLPTTQTLRLCHRFGIGENVHIHRLPTELVAHIEGYLIKEESRPTEAERFLSNYCFTGECDPVHHHSKEQLLRLPSHYLPGREDSARQQPRDTVIPLTPEDRHALKEYMADDYPEND
;
A
#
# COMPACT_ATOMS: atom_id res chain seq x y z
N MET A 1 18.23 44.39 -13.67
CA MET A 1 17.85 43.45 -12.60
C MET A 1 17.06 42.33 -13.27
N PRO A 2 17.47 41.05 -13.19
CA PRO A 2 16.69 39.98 -13.79
C PRO A 2 15.43 39.73 -12.94
N SER A 3 14.30 39.63 -13.62
CA SER A 3 12.98 39.32 -13.07
C SER A 3 13.00 37.92 -12.47
N MET A 4 12.58 37.80 -11.22
CA MET A 4 12.49 36.53 -10.49
C MET A 4 11.19 35.83 -10.91
N GLU A 5 11.23 35.04 -11.97
CA GLU A 5 10.11 34.18 -12.35
C GLU A 5 9.95 33.07 -11.30
N MET A 6 8.83 33.07 -10.58
CA MET A 6 8.46 31.96 -9.69
C MET A 6 8.05 30.76 -10.53
N LEU A 7 8.92 29.75 -10.57
CA LEU A 7 8.59 28.40 -11.03
C LEU A 7 7.75 27.71 -9.94
N LEU A 8 6.44 27.61 -10.18
CA LEU A 8 5.54 26.77 -9.38
C LEU A 8 5.76 25.30 -9.76
N THR A 9 6.40 24.54 -8.88
CA THR A 9 6.46 23.08 -8.98
C THR A 9 5.32 22.48 -8.17
N TRP A 10 4.42 21.75 -8.85
CA TRP A 10 3.37 20.99 -8.18
C TRP A 10 3.99 19.78 -7.49
N VAL A 11 4.08 19.81 -6.17
CA VAL A 11 4.50 18.64 -5.38
C VAL A 11 3.27 17.76 -5.17
N VAL A 12 3.20 16.67 -5.92
CA VAL A 12 2.25 15.59 -5.63
C VAL A 12 2.81 14.80 -4.46
N ARG A 13 2.09 14.76 -3.34
CA ARG A 13 2.44 13.85 -2.25
C ARG A 13 2.15 12.43 -2.73
N VAL A 14 3.18 11.60 -2.75
CA VAL A 14 3.05 10.20 -3.12
C VAL A 14 3.29 9.36 -1.88
N ASP A 15 2.40 8.43 -1.62
CA ASP A 15 2.63 7.37 -0.66
C ASP A 15 3.67 6.40 -1.25
N ALA A 16 4.86 6.37 -0.66
CA ALA A 16 5.97 5.57 -1.14
C ALA A 16 5.74 4.06 -0.98
N VAL A 17 4.97 3.65 0.04
CA VAL A 17 4.60 2.25 0.26
C VAL A 17 3.68 1.80 -0.85
N PHE A 18 2.60 2.58 -1.06
CA PHE A 18 1.63 2.34 -2.11
C PHE A 18 2.27 2.32 -3.50
N LEU A 19 2.98 3.39 -3.87
CA LEU A 19 3.64 3.51 -5.17
C LEU A 19 4.59 2.36 -5.43
N GLY A 20 5.40 2.05 -4.42
CA GLY A 20 6.41 1.02 -4.52
C GLY A 20 5.83 -0.37 -4.77
N ALA A 21 4.79 -0.74 -4.02
CA ALA A 21 4.09 -2.01 -4.21
C ALA A 21 3.42 -2.09 -5.59
N HIS A 22 2.81 -0.99 -6.05
CA HIS A 22 2.16 -0.93 -7.36
C HIS A 22 3.17 -1.02 -8.52
N LEU A 23 4.36 -0.43 -8.36
CA LEU A 23 5.43 -0.53 -9.36
C LEU A 23 5.96 -1.95 -9.50
N GLU A 24 6.16 -2.65 -8.38
CA GLU A 24 6.60 -4.06 -8.41
C GLU A 24 5.55 -4.96 -9.05
N ALA A 25 4.27 -4.79 -8.65
CA ALA A 25 3.14 -5.48 -9.27
C ALA A 25 3.08 -5.22 -10.78
N TYR A 26 3.24 -3.95 -11.21
CA TYR A 26 3.26 -3.59 -12.62
C TYR A 26 4.41 -4.26 -13.39
N ILE A 27 5.63 -4.28 -12.84
CA ILE A 27 6.78 -4.94 -13.47
C ILE A 27 6.50 -6.44 -13.66
N LYS A 28 5.94 -7.09 -12.63
CA LYS A 28 5.61 -8.52 -12.67
C LYS A 28 4.48 -8.82 -13.68
N LEU A 29 3.47 -7.96 -13.75
CA LEU A 29 2.31 -8.11 -14.63
C LEU A 29 2.53 -7.56 -16.04
N LEU A 30 3.71 -7.01 -16.35
CA LEU A 30 4.00 -6.36 -17.62
C LEU A 30 3.68 -7.24 -18.85
N PRO A 31 4.02 -8.55 -18.89
CA PRO A 31 3.67 -9.41 -20.02
C PRO A 31 2.15 -9.59 -20.18
N THR A 32 1.44 -9.70 -19.06
CA THR A 32 -0.02 -9.89 -19.01
C THR A 32 -0.76 -8.64 -19.46
N THR A 33 -0.35 -7.47 -18.94
CA THR A 33 -0.90 -6.16 -19.36
C THR A 33 -0.64 -5.88 -20.83
N GLN A 34 0.56 -6.19 -21.34
CA GLN A 34 0.85 -6.08 -22.77
C GLN A 34 -0.06 -6.99 -23.60
N THR A 35 -0.24 -8.24 -23.20
CA THR A 35 -1.12 -9.19 -23.90
C THR A 35 -2.57 -8.68 -23.94
N LEU A 36 -3.11 -8.21 -22.82
CA LEU A 36 -4.46 -7.62 -22.75
C LEU A 36 -4.62 -6.42 -23.70
N ARG A 37 -3.64 -5.51 -23.73
CA ARG A 37 -3.63 -4.36 -24.64
C ARG A 37 -3.54 -4.78 -26.10
N LEU A 38 -2.80 -5.84 -26.41
CA LEU A 38 -2.70 -6.42 -27.75
C LEU A 38 -4.04 -7.04 -28.19
N CYS A 39 -4.76 -7.73 -27.31
CA CYS A 39 -6.11 -8.23 -27.57
C CYS A 39 -7.09 -7.09 -27.92
N HIS A 40 -6.99 -5.95 -27.24
CA HIS A 40 -7.74 -4.74 -27.61
C HIS A 40 -7.26 -4.10 -28.93
N ARG A 41 -5.97 -4.22 -29.31
CA ARG A 41 -5.44 -3.52 -30.49
C ARG A 41 -5.60 -4.31 -31.79
N PHE A 42 -5.46 -5.63 -31.74
CA PHE A 42 -5.35 -6.49 -32.92
C PHE A 42 -6.52 -7.48 -33.07
N GLY A 43 -7.64 -7.24 -32.38
CA GLY A 43 -8.87 -8.03 -32.49
C GLY A 43 -9.63 -7.87 -33.82
N ILE A 44 -8.94 -7.90 -34.97
CA ILE A 44 -9.50 -7.69 -36.32
C ILE A 44 -8.92 -8.73 -37.28
N GLY A 45 -9.77 -9.56 -37.91
CA GLY A 45 -9.36 -10.54 -38.93
C GLY A 45 -10.32 -11.72 -39.04
N GLU A 46 -10.25 -12.45 -40.16
CA GLU A 46 -11.18 -13.54 -40.52
C GLU A 46 -11.07 -14.78 -39.60
N ASN A 47 -9.96 -14.91 -38.87
CA ASN A 47 -9.67 -16.01 -37.91
C ASN A 47 -9.52 -15.52 -36.45
N VAL A 48 -10.04 -14.34 -36.12
CA VAL A 48 -9.93 -13.80 -34.75
C VAL A 48 -11.18 -14.18 -33.95
N HIS A 49 -11.05 -15.16 -33.06
CA HIS A 49 -12.15 -15.62 -32.19
C HIS A 49 -12.39 -14.71 -30.97
N ILE A 50 -11.47 -13.78 -30.68
CA ILE A 50 -11.59 -12.80 -29.60
C ILE A 50 -11.91 -11.45 -30.24
N HIS A 51 -13.19 -11.06 -30.23
CA HIS A 51 -13.57 -9.70 -30.60
C HIS A 51 -12.79 -8.69 -29.76
N ARG A 52 -12.43 -7.57 -30.38
CA ARG A 52 -11.74 -6.45 -29.74
C ARG A 52 -12.36 -6.14 -28.37
N LEU A 53 -11.65 -6.43 -27.28
CA LEU A 53 -12.09 -6.03 -25.94
C LEU A 53 -12.23 -4.51 -25.91
N PRO A 54 -13.29 -3.92 -25.31
CA PRO A 54 -13.37 -2.49 -25.03
C PRO A 54 -12.23 -2.01 -24.12
N THR A 55 -11.80 -0.75 -24.29
CA THR A 55 -10.70 -0.17 -23.51
C THR A 55 -11.02 -0.13 -22.02
N GLU A 56 -12.29 0.09 -21.68
CA GLU A 56 -12.80 0.14 -20.31
C GLU A 56 -12.64 -1.21 -19.62
N LEU A 57 -12.93 -2.31 -20.34
CA LEU A 57 -12.75 -3.66 -19.80
C LEU A 57 -11.28 -3.97 -19.59
N VAL A 58 -10.40 -3.58 -20.52
CA VAL A 58 -8.95 -3.72 -20.33
C VAL A 58 -8.50 -2.96 -19.10
N ALA A 59 -8.89 -1.69 -18.95
CA ALA A 59 -8.52 -0.88 -17.79
C ALA A 59 -9.01 -1.48 -16.46
N HIS A 60 -10.23 -2.04 -16.43
CA HIS A 60 -10.75 -2.72 -15.25
C HIS A 60 -9.95 -3.98 -14.92
N ILE A 61 -9.68 -4.84 -15.91
CA ILE A 61 -8.90 -6.07 -15.71
C ILE A 61 -7.50 -5.72 -15.22
N GLU A 62 -6.82 -4.75 -15.84
CA GLU A 62 -5.51 -4.26 -15.40
C GLU A 62 -5.56 -3.76 -13.95
N GLY A 63 -6.58 -2.99 -13.58
CA GLY A 63 -6.76 -2.50 -12.22
C GLY A 63 -6.95 -3.62 -11.19
N TYR A 64 -7.74 -4.65 -11.51
CA TYR A 64 -7.92 -5.82 -10.64
C TYR A 64 -6.62 -6.60 -10.45
N LEU A 65 -5.92 -6.89 -11.55
CA LEU A 65 -4.65 -7.62 -11.51
C LEU A 65 -3.60 -6.88 -10.68
N ILE A 66 -3.44 -5.57 -10.92
CA ILE A 66 -2.47 -4.76 -10.17
C ILE A 66 -2.81 -4.73 -8.69
N LYS A 67 -4.08 -4.53 -8.32
CA LYS A 67 -4.51 -4.48 -6.93
C LYS A 67 -4.30 -5.80 -6.20
N GLU A 68 -4.59 -6.92 -6.87
CA GLU A 68 -4.40 -8.26 -6.29
C GLU A 68 -2.92 -8.56 -6.06
N GLU A 69 -2.08 -8.25 -7.05
CA GLU A 69 -0.64 -8.49 -7.00
C GLU A 69 0.09 -7.52 -6.06
N SER A 70 -0.35 -6.26 -5.93
CA SER A 70 0.31 -5.27 -5.07
C SER A 70 0.00 -5.47 -3.59
N ARG A 71 -1.16 -6.05 -3.24
CA ARG A 71 -1.62 -6.21 -1.85
C ARG A 71 -0.62 -6.90 -0.91
N PRO A 72 -0.01 -8.05 -1.23
CA PRO A 72 0.97 -8.68 -0.33
C PRO A 72 2.22 -7.81 -0.14
N THR A 73 2.72 -7.24 -1.23
CA THR A 73 3.89 -6.36 -1.23
C THR A 73 3.64 -5.06 -0.49
N GLU A 74 2.44 -4.50 -0.58
CA GLU A 74 2.05 -3.30 0.15
C GLU A 74 2.08 -3.54 1.66
N ALA A 75 1.56 -4.68 2.13
CA ALA A 75 1.62 -5.06 3.53
C ALA A 75 3.06 -5.24 4.03
N GLU A 76 3.91 -5.94 3.26
CA GLU A 76 5.33 -6.12 3.59
C GLU A 76 6.07 -4.79 3.63
N ARG A 77 5.88 -3.94 2.61
CA ARG A 77 6.51 -2.62 2.52
C ARG A 77 5.99 -1.68 3.59
N PHE A 78 4.73 -1.77 3.98
CA PHE A 78 4.18 -1.00 5.10
C PHE A 78 4.92 -1.36 6.38
N LEU A 79 5.05 -2.65 6.70
CA LEU A 79 5.77 -3.11 7.89
C LEU A 79 7.25 -2.67 7.89
N SER A 80 7.92 -2.80 6.74
CA SER A 80 9.32 -2.40 6.58
C SER A 80 9.51 -0.88 6.73
N ASN A 81 8.55 -0.09 6.23
CA ASN A 81 8.63 1.37 6.23
C ASN A 81 7.87 2.05 7.38
N TYR A 82 7.21 1.30 8.26
CA TYR A 82 6.36 1.82 9.34
C TYR A 82 7.12 2.78 10.27
N CYS A 83 8.43 2.55 10.48
CA CYS A 83 9.25 3.47 11.27
C CYS A 83 9.43 4.84 10.59
N PHE A 84 9.49 4.86 9.26
CA PHE A 84 9.74 6.05 8.47
C PHE A 84 8.50 6.92 8.28
N THR A 85 7.31 6.41 8.59
CA THR A 85 6.08 7.22 8.61
C THR A 85 6.00 8.12 9.84
N GLY A 86 6.83 7.86 10.86
CA GLY A 86 6.78 8.56 12.14
C GLY A 86 5.60 8.16 13.02
N GLU A 87 4.83 7.14 12.62
CA GLU A 87 3.69 6.60 13.35
C GLU A 87 4.06 5.41 14.24
N CYS A 88 5.34 5.01 14.26
CA CYS A 88 5.80 3.90 15.06
C CYS A 88 5.88 4.26 16.55
N ASP A 89 5.39 3.36 17.40
CA ASP A 89 5.53 3.48 18.85
C ASP A 89 6.88 2.89 19.31
N PRO A 90 7.62 3.56 20.21
CA PRO A 90 8.82 3.02 20.84
C PRO A 90 8.67 1.59 21.40
N VAL A 91 7.47 1.18 21.84
CA VAL A 91 7.22 -0.20 22.30
C VAL A 91 7.39 -1.25 21.21
N HIS A 92 7.34 -0.86 19.94
CA HIS A 92 7.55 -1.75 18.79
C HIS A 92 9.03 -1.91 18.39
N HIS A 93 9.94 -1.12 18.96
CA HIS A 93 11.37 -1.09 18.59
C HIS A 93 12.33 -1.41 19.73
N HIS A 94 11.83 -1.44 20.96
CA HIS A 94 12.66 -1.58 22.15
C HIS A 94 12.21 -2.78 22.98
N SER A 95 13.19 -3.51 23.52
CA SER A 95 12.91 -4.49 24.55
C SER A 95 12.36 -3.80 25.81
N LYS A 96 11.66 -4.56 26.66
CA LYS A 96 11.14 -4.04 27.94
C LYS A 96 12.22 -3.35 28.77
N GLU A 97 13.42 -3.90 28.80
CA GLU A 97 14.58 -3.33 29.51
C GLU A 97 15.07 -2.02 28.90
N GLN A 98 15.02 -1.90 27.56
CA GLN A 98 15.40 -0.69 26.84
C GLN A 98 14.36 0.41 27.03
N LEU A 99 13.07 0.08 27.03
CA LEU A 99 11.98 1.01 27.30
C LEU A 99 12.10 1.67 28.68
N LEU A 100 12.49 0.90 29.70
CA LEU A 100 12.71 1.42 31.06
C LEU A 100 13.85 2.44 31.16
N ARG A 101 14.73 2.50 30.15
CA ARG A 101 15.84 3.46 30.07
C ARG A 101 15.50 4.68 29.21
N LEU A 102 14.39 4.66 28.48
CA LEU A 102 13.98 5.79 27.67
C LEU A 102 13.46 6.93 28.57
N PRO A 103 13.76 8.19 28.23
CA PRO A 103 13.14 9.34 28.86
C PRO A 103 11.61 9.29 28.79
N SER A 104 10.92 9.83 29.79
CA SER A 104 9.45 9.72 29.93
C SER A 104 8.64 10.26 28.75
N HIS A 105 9.19 11.17 27.94
CA HIS A 105 8.53 11.71 26.75
C HIS A 105 8.55 10.77 25.54
N TYR A 106 9.28 9.65 25.61
CA TYR A 106 9.26 8.58 24.62
C TYR A 106 8.40 7.38 25.06
N LEU A 107 7.78 7.44 26.23
CA LEU A 107 6.87 6.38 26.67
C LEU A 107 5.45 6.70 26.20
N PRO A 108 4.79 5.79 25.47
CA PRO A 108 3.42 6.01 25.05
C PRO A 108 2.50 6.11 26.28
N GLY A 109 1.66 7.15 26.29
CA GLY A 109 0.51 7.23 27.18
C GLY A 109 0.71 7.86 28.56
N ARG A 110 1.61 8.84 28.75
CA ARG A 110 1.64 9.59 30.02
C ARG A 110 1.04 10.99 29.99
N GLU A 111 1.26 11.83 28.99
CA GLU A 111 0.65 13.18 28.96
C GLU A 111 0.45 13.63 27.51
N ASP A 112 -0.81 13.75 27.08
CA ASP A 112 -1.31 14.75 26.11
C ASP A 112 -2.83 14.57 25.89
N SER A 113 -3.62 14.83 26.94
CA SER A 113 -5.10 14.95 26.84
C SER A 113 -5.58 16.37 26.52
N ALA A 114 -4.76 17.22 25.90
CA ALA A 114 -5.16 18.61 25.67
C ALA A 114 -4.63 19.18 24.34
N ARG A 115 -5.14 18.67 23.21
CA ARG A 115 -5.33 19.45 21.97
C ARG A 115 -6.39 18.76 21.10
N GLN A 116 -7.44 19.51 20.78
CA GLN A 116 -8.67 19.06 20.12
C GLN A 116 -8.49 18.71 18.62
N GLN A 117 -8.96 17.49 18.27
CA GLN A 117 -9.58 16.89 17.05
C GLN A 117 -9.83 17.72 15.74
N PRO A 118 -10.24 17.12 14.58
CA PRO A 118 -10.45 15.70 14.22
C PRO A 118 -9.84 15.27 12.85
N ARG A 119 -9.34 14.04 12.71
CA ARG A 119 -9.34 13.31 11.43
C ARG A 119 -9.55 11.83 11.70
N ASP A 120 -10.62 11.30 11.10
CA ASP A 120 -10.97 9.89 10.90
C ASP A 120 -10.18 8.91 11.75
N THR A 121 -10.78 8.54 12.88
CA THR A 121 -10.25 7.56 13.82
C THR A 121 -10.05 6.22 13.12
N VAL A 122 -8.82 5.95 12.69
CA VAL A 122 -8.31 4.59 12.55
C VAL A 122 -8.21 4.06 13.98
N ILE A 123 -9.16 3.21 14.35
CA ILE A 123 -9.15 2.52 15.63
C ILE A 123 -7.84 1.69 15.67
N PRO A 124 -6.93 1.92 16.65
CA PRO A 124 -5.73 1.12 16.77
C PRO A 124 -6.14 -0.34 17.02
N LEU A 125 -5.77 -1.25 16.11
CA LEU A 125 -6.02 -2.67 16.27
C LEU A 125 -5.34 -3.14 17.56
N THR A 126 -6.16 -3.63 18.49
CA THR A 126 -5.69 -4.21 19.74
C THR A 126 -4.88 -5.48 19.46
N PRO A 127 -4.05 -5.95 20.41
CA PRO A 127 -3.34 -7.22 20.26
C PRO A 127 -4.27 -8.41 19.95
N GLU A 128 -5.51 -8.34 20.42
CA GLU A 128 -6.58 -9.32 20.17
C GLU A 128 -7.07 -9.22 18.73
N ASP A 129 -7.25 -8.01 18.20
CA ASP A 129 -7.61 -7.77 16.79
C ASP A 129 -6.50 -8.22 15.83
N ARG A 130 -5.23 -8.13 16.22
CA ARG A 130 -4.10 -8.64 15.42
C ARG A 130 -4.06 -10.17 15.38
N HIS A 131 -4.53 -10.85 16.43
CA HIS A 131 -4.65 -12.30 16.44
C HIS A 131 -5.82 -12.75 15.56
N ALA A 132 -6.97 -12.09 15.67
CA ALA A 132 -8.12 -12.34 14.82
C ALA A 132 -7.82 -12.07 13.33
N LEU A 133 -7.00 -11.05 13.01
CA LEU A 133 -6.56 -10.80 11.64
C LEU A 133 -5.65 -11.91 11.10
N LYS A 134 -4.78 -12.48 11.95
CA LYS A 134 -3.94 -13.63 11.59
C LYS A 134 -4.77 -14.90 11.38
N GLU A 135 -5.80 -15.11 12.18
CA GLU A 135 -6.72 -16.26 12.10
C GLU A 135 -7.61 -16.15 10.85
N TYR A 136 -8.16 -14.96 10.56
CA TYR A 136 -8.92 -14.68 9.34
C TYR A 136 -8.07 -14.84 8.06
N MET A 137 -6.77 -14.53 8.11
CA MET A 137 -5.84 -14.76 6.99
C MET A 137 -5.35 -16.21 6.90
N ALA A 138 -5.53 -17.02 7.93
CA ALA A 138 -5.16 -18.44 7.94
C ALA A 138 -6.30 -19.33 7.39
N ASP A 139 -7.57 -18.93 7.56
CA ASP A 139 -8.73 -19.68 7.07
C ASP A 139 -8.90 -19.64 5.53
N ASP A 140 -8.30 -18.66 4.84
CA ASP A 140 -8.37 -18.51 3.38
C ASP A 140 -7.31 -19.33 2.60
N TYR A 141 -6.40 -20.02 3.31
CA TYR A 141 -5.45 -20.96 2.71
C TYR A 141 -5.51 -22.30 3.45
N PRO A 142 -6.29 -23.30 2.97
CA PRO A 142 -6.01 -24.67 3.37
C PRO A 142 -4.58 -24.98 2.90
N GLU A 143 -3.71 -25.33 3.84
CA GLU A 143 -2.44 -25.97 3.53
C GLU A 143 -2.75 -27.18 2.64
N ASN A 144 -2.41 -27.08 1.35
CA ASN A 144 -2.40 -28.22 0.47
C ASN A 144 -1.18 -29.07 0.86
N ASP A 145 -1.45 -30.18 1.56
CA ASP A 145 -0.59 -31.37 1.59
C ASP A 145 -0.32 -31.92 0.18
#